data_AF-A0AAP0EF88-F1
#
_entry.id   AF-A0AAP0EF88-F1
#
_cell.length_a   1.000
_cell.length_b   1.000
_cell.length_c   1.000
_cell.angle_alpha   90.00
_cell.angle_beta   90.00
_cell.angle_gamma   90.00
#
_symmetry.space_group_name_H-M   'P 1'
#
loop_
_entity.id
_entity.type
_entity.pdbx_description
1 polymer ?
#
loop_
_entity_poly.entity_id
_entity_poly.type
_entity_poly.pdbx_seq_one_letter_code
_entity_poly.pdbx_strand_id
1 'polypeptide(L)'
;MAAATSTLSPITPSQICSSKNGLFSPSQALVVKSGKTHLKRGLKIACQATSISADRVPDMEKRKLLNLLLLGAISLPTGFMLVPYASFFVPPGTGGAGGGIVAKDALGNDVIAEQWLKTHGPGDRTLTQGLKHFLFNFSENLKNGLFQGDPTYLVVENDRTLATYGINAVCTHLGCVVPWNTAENKFICPCHGSQYNNQGKVVRGPAPLSLALAHADLDDGKVLFVPWVETDFRTGEDPWWA
;
A
#
# COMPACT_ATOMS: atom_id res chain seq x y z
N MET A 1 63.91 -10.22 40.26
CA MET A 1 63.97 -9.27 41.40
C MET A 1 63.59 -7.89 40.86
N ALA A 2 62.64 -7.23 41.53
CA ALA A 2 62.28 -5.80 41.47
C ALA A 2 61.83 -5.21 40.11
N ALA A 3 60.90 -4.27 40.01
CA ALA A 3 59.86 -3.72 40.88
C ALA A 3 58.94 -2.88 39.96
N ALA A 4 57.63 -2.89 40.22
CA ALA A 4 56.68 -1.97 39.58
C ALA A 4 56.83 -0.56 40.17
N THR A 5 56.69 0.48 39.35
CA THR A 5 56.61 1.86 39.82
C THR A 5 55.55 2.61 39.02
N SER A 6 54.38 2.78 39.63
CA SER A 6 53.27 3.60 39.20
C SER A 6 53.47 5.05 39.66
N THR A 7 53.39 6.01 38.74
CA THR A 7 53.36 7.45 39.04
C THR A 7 51.93 7.96 38.91
N LEU A 8 51.31 8.23 40.07
CA LEU A 8 50.02 8.93 40.21
C LEU A 8 50.26 10.44 40.22
N SER A 9 49.43 11.18 39.47
CA SER A 9 49.38 12.64 39.46
C SER A 9 48.94 13.21 40.81
N PRO A 10 49.42 14.42 41.21
CA PRO A 10 49.06 15.02 42.48
C PRO A 10 47.62 15.60 42.44
N ILE A 11 46.79 15.09 43.35
CA ILE A 11 45.58 15.73 43.87
C ILE A 11 46.01 16.93 44.70
N THR A 12 45.24 18.04 44.71
CA THR A 12 44.95 19.01 45.83
C THR A 12 44.64 20.43 45.26
N PRO A 13 43.87 21.34 45.92
CA PRO A 13 42.73 21.23 46.84
C PRO A 13 41.46 21.97 46.32
N SER A 14 40.39 21.82 47.09
CA SER A 14 39.08 22.45 46.97
C SER A 14 39.00 23.92 47.45
N GLN A 15 37.86 24.54 47.12
CA GLN A 15 37.15 25.69 47.76
C GLN A 15 37.21 27.05 47.03
N ILE A 16 36.03 27.59 46.69
CA ILE A 16 35.48 28.86 47.20
C ILE A 16 33.94 28.83 46.95
N CYS A 17 33.19 28.34 47.94
CA CYS A 17 31.87 28.88 48.26
C CYS A 17 32.04 29.58 49.61
N SER A 18 32.41 30.85 49.59
CA SER A 18 32.60 31.65 50.81
C SER A 18 31.24 32.05 51.37
N SER A 19 30.78 31.32 52.37
CA SER A 19 29.76 31.78 53.32
C SER A 19 30.44 32.74 54.30
N LYS A 20 30.17 34.04 54.16
CA LYS A 20 30.47 35.03 55.20
C LYS A 20 29.43 34.89 56.32
N ASN A 21 29.74 34.08 57.33
CA ASN A 21 29.13 34.23 58.65
C ASN A 21 30.14 34.91 59.57
N GLY A 22 29.82 36.14 59.95
CA GLY A 22 30.49 36.83 61.03
C GLY A 22 29.90 36.43 62.39
N LEU A 23 30.75 36.61 63.40
CA LEU A 23 30.51 36.73 64.84
C LEU A 23 30.86 35.52 65.73
N PHE A 24 31.64 35.91 66.74
CA PHE A 24 32.39 35.18 67.73
C PHE A 24 31.54 34.71 68.92
N SER A 25 32.11 33.73 69.63
CA SER A 25 32.07 33.49 71.08
C SER A 25 31.01 32.54 71.70
N PRO A 26 31.38 31.83 72.80
CA PRO A 26 30.98 30.46 73.05
C PRO A 26 30.13 30.25 74.32
N SER A 27 29.70 28.99 74.51
CA SER A 27 29.37 28.34 75.79
C SER A 27 28.09 28.77 76.52
N GLN A 28 27.09 27.89 76.57
CA GLN A 28 26.64 27.18 77.77
C GLN A 28 25.30 26.46 77.53
N ALA A 29 25.16 25.31 78.18
CA ALA A 29 23.96 24.49 78.21
C ALA A 29 22.77 25.23 78.86
N LEU A 30 21.56 25.03 78.32
CA LEU A 30 20.34 24.86 79.12
C LEU A 30 19.14 24.47 78.25
N VAL A 31 18.44 23.47 78.75
CA VAL A 31 17.11 23.01 78.33
C VAL A 31 16.08 24.12 78.57
N VAL A 32 15.09 24.29 77.68
CA VAL A 32 13.64 24.50 77.95
C VAL A 32 12.94 25.36 76.88
N LYS A 33 11.78 24.82 76.47
CA LYS A 33 10.53 25.40 75.90
C LYS A 33 10.38 25.72 74.41
N SER A 34 9.43 24.95 73.86
CA SER A 34 8.50 25.25 72.77
C SER A 34 8.10 26.73 72.69
N GLY A 35 8.30 27.31 71.51
CA GLY A 35 7.81 28.62 71.12
C GLY A 35 7.58 28.64 69.60
N LYS A 36 6.30 28.75 69.21
CA LYS A 36 5.83 28.83 67.82
C LYS A 36 6.60 29.90 67.05
N THR A 37 7.21 29.55 65.91
CA THR A 37 7.72 30.53 64.95
C THR A 37 7.27 30.21 63.53
N HIS A 38 6.38 31.08 63.06
CA HIS A 38 6.10 31.51 61.69
C HIS A 38 6.72 30.70 60.54
N LEU A 39 5.83 30.15 59.72
CA LEU A 39 6.05 29.61 58.38
C LEU A 39 6.92 30.56 57.53
N LYS A 40 8.23 30.31 57.43
CA LYS A 40 9.04 30.92 56.37
C LYS A 40 8.81 30.10 55.10
N ARG A 41 7.97 30.64 54.21
CA ARG A 41 7.86 30.24 52.79
C ARG A 41 9.27 30.01 52.26
N GLY A 42 9.57 28.78 51.85
CA GLY A 42 10.84 28.42 51.23
C GLY A 42 11.10 29.34 50.03
N LEU A 43 12.09 30.21 50.17
CA LEU A 43 12.56 31.07 49.09
C LEU A 43 13.13 30.15 48.02
N LYS A 44 12.41 29.95 46.92
CA LYS A 44 12.95 29.24 45.75
C LYS A 44 13.99 30.15 45.13
N ILE A 45 15.26 29.86 45.39
CA ILE A 45 16.39 30.50 44.72
C ILE A 45 16.39 30.00 43.28
N ALA A 46 15.95 30.85 42.34
CA ALA A 46 16.10 30.60 40.92
C ALA A 46 17.49 31.11 40.50
N CYS A 47 18.50 30.24 40.51
CA CYS A 47 19.80 30.53 39.91
C CYS A 47 19.66 30.46 38.39
N GLN A 48 19.46 31.60 37.72
CA GLN A 48 19.67 31.70 36.28
C GLN A 48 21.17 31.94 36.04
N ALA A 49 21.84 31.00 35.39
CA ALA A 49 23.25 31.17 35.00
C ALA A 49 23.31 32.18 33.84
N THR A 50 23.84 33.37 34.10
CA THR A 50 24.01 34.44 33.10
C THR A 50 25.21 34.23 32.17
N SER A 51 26.16 33.36 32.55
CA SER A 51 27.34 33.04 31.75
C SER A 51 27.79 31.59 31.97
N ILE A 52 28.04 30.85 30.89
CA ILE A 52 28.51 29.46 30.90
C ILE A 52 30.01 29.46 30.55
N SER A 53 30.81 28.69 31.28
CA SER A 53 32.25 28.54 31.02
C SER A 53 32.51 27.82 29.69
N ALA A 54 33.59 28.20 28.99
CA ALA A 54 33.86 27.72 27.62
C ALA A 54 34.07 26.20 27.49
N ASP A 55 34.44 25.55 28.59
CA ASP A 55 34.60 24.09 28.72
C ASP A 55 33.26 23.33 28.80
N ARG A 56 32.13 24.02 29.03
CA ARG A 56 30.77 23.46 29.06
C ARG A 56 29.98 23.65 27.77
N VAL A 57 30.63 23.98 26.66
CA VAL A 57 29.98 24.08 25.35
C VAL A 57 30.03 22.71 24.65
N PRO A 58 28.89 22.15 24.19
CA PRO A 58 28.90 20.88 23.45
C PRO A 58 29.74 20.97 22.17
N ASP A 59 30.64 20.00 22.02
CA ASP A 59 31.43 19.76 20.82
C ASP A 59 30.55 19.34 19.62
N MET A 60 31.15 19.22 18.44
CA MET A 60 30.41 18.90 17.22
C MET A 60 29.86 17.47 17.20
N GLU A 61 30.49 16.53 17.90
CA GLU A 61 30.02 15.14 17.98
C GLU A 61 28.71 15.06 18.76
N LYS A 62 28.64 15.72 19.92
CA LYS A 62 27.43 15.80 20.74
C LYS A 62 26.28 16.51 20.02
N ARG A 63 26.58 17.56 19.23
CA ARG A 63 25.56 18.24 18.40
C ARG A 63 25.03 17.34 17.29
N LYS A 64 25.89 16.60 16.60
CA LYS A 64 25.48 15.64 15.57
C LYS A 64 24.63 14.51 16.15
N LEU A 65 25.02 13.98 17.31
CA LEU A 65 24.26 12.95 18.02
C LEU A 65 22.88 13.46 18.42
N LEU A 66 22.79 14.65 19.00
CA LEU A 66 21.51 15.24 19.39
C LEU A 66 20.62 15.56 18.18
N ASN A 67 21.21 16.04 17.07
CA ASN A 67 20.47 16.27 15.83
C ASN A 67 19.92 14.97 15.23
N LEU A 68 20.70 13.88 15.25
CA LEU A 68 20.26 12.57 14.79
C LEU A 68 19.11 12.05 15.65
N LEU A 69 19.23 12.16 16.99
CA LEU A 69 18.19 11.74 17.92
C LEU A 69 16.90 12.56 17.73
N LEU A 70 17.02 13.88 17.52
CA LEU A 70 15.89 14.76 17.26
C LEU A 70 15.17 14.42 15.96
N LEU A 71 15.91 14.17 14.87
CA LEU A 71 15.33 13.74 13.60
C LEU A 71 14.62 12.39 13.75
N GLY A 72 15.21 11.44 14.46
CA GLY A 72 14.56 10.16 14.77
C GLY A 72 13.26 10.35 15.56
N ALA A 73 13.29 11.14 16.63
CA ALA A 73 12.13 11.39 17.48
C ALA A 73 10.98 12.11 16.78
N ILE A 74 11.27 13.06 15.87
CA ILE A 74 10.25 13.77 15.09
C ILE A 74 9.72 12.89 13.95
N SER A 75 10.57 12.05 13.34
CA SER A 75 10.17 11.22 12.20
C SER A 75 9.06 10.22 12.54
N LEU A 76 9.02 9.70 13.76
CA LEU A 76 8.03 8.74 14.23
C LEU A 76 6.58 9.27 14.22
N PRO A 77 6.23 10.37 14.93
CA PRO A 77 4.87 10.90 14.89
C PRO A 77 4.49 11.38 13.49
N THR A 78 5.43 11.95 12.72
CA THR A 78 5.12 12.36 11.34
C THR A 78 4.82 11.17 10.44
N GLY A 79 5.59 10.08 10.55
CA GLY A 79 5.34 8.85 9.80
C GLY A 79 4.01 8.20 10.21
N PHE A 80 3.72 8.16 11.51
CA PHE A 80 2.48 7.59 12.03
C PHE A 80 1.23 8.36 11.57
N MET A 81 1.31 9.68 11.39
CA MET A 81 0.21 10.47 10.83
C MET A 81 0.14 10.38 9.30
N LEU A 82 1.29 10.31 8.61
CA LEU A 82 1.34 10.36 7.15
C LEU A 82 1.01 9.02 6.50
N VAL A 83 1.39 7.88 7.10
CA VAL A 83 1.07 6.55 6.58
C VAL A 83 -0.45 6.31 6.42
N PRO A 84 -1.30 6.51 7.44
CA PRO A 84 -2.74 6.31 7.29
C PRO A 84 -3.36 7.33 6.32
N TYR A 85 -2.85 8.56 6.28
CA TYR A 85 -3.28 9.58 5.33
C TYR A 85 -2.94 9.19 3.88
N ALA A 86 -1.75 8.65 3.65
CA ALA A 86 -1.36 8.15 2.32
C ALA A 86 -2.18 6.90 1.94
N SER A 87 -2.40 5.97 2.87
CA SER A 87 -3.20 4.76 2.61
C SER A 87 -4.67 5.06 2.34
N PHE A 88 -5.20 6.19 2.83
CA PHE A 88 -6.56 6.63 2.51
C PHE A 88 -6.79 6.84 1.01
N PHE A 89 -5.75 7.24 0.26
CA PHE A 89 -5.84 7.39 -1.19
C PHE A 89 -5.66 6.08 -1.96
N VAL A 90 -5.22 5.01 -1.28
CA VAL A 90 -5.19 3.68 -1.87
C VAL A 90 -6.60 3.09 -1.77
N PRO A 91 -7.30 2.88 -2.90
CA PRO A 91 -8.65 2.34 -2.87
C PRO A 91 -8.66 0.99 -2.15
N PRO A 92 -9.64 0.72 -1.27
CA PRO A 92 -9.75 -0.57 -0.62
C PRO A 92 -9.96 -1.63 -1.70
N GLY A 93 -9.24 -2.75 -1.57
CA GLY A 93 -9.47 -3.90 -2.43
C GLY A 93 -10.90 -4.40 -2.25
N THR A 94 -11.65 -4.56 -3.33
CA THR A 94 -12.92 -5.27 -3.27
C THR A 94 -12.62 -6.72 -2.93
N GLY A 95 -13.14 -7.22 -1.82
CA GLY A 95 -12.93 -8.61 -1.38
C GLY A 95 -13.47 -9.58 -2.43
N GLY A 96 -12.59 -10.10 -3.28
CA GLY A 96 -12.89 -11.20 -4.17
C GLY A 96 -12.89 -12.48 -3.34
N ALA A 97 -14.06 -13.08 -3.14
CA ALA A 97 -14.14 -14.47 -2.71
C ALA A 97 -13.41 -15.30 -3.77
N GLY A 98 -12.41 -16.06 -3.33
CA GLY A 98 -11.37 -16.63 -4.19
C GLY A 98 -11.89 -17.25 -5.48
N GLY A 99 -11.54 -16.63 -6.59
CA GLY A 99 -11.45 -17.28 -7.89
C GLY A 99 -12.46 -16.86 -8.95
N GLY A 100 -13.69 -16.46 -8.61
CA GLY A 100 -14.75 -16.28 -9.62
C GLY A 100 -15.57 -15.01 -9.44
N ILE A 101 -15.85 -14.29 -10.53
CA ILE A 101 -16.81 -13.18 -10.57
C ILE A 101 -18.02 -13.61 -11.39
N VAL A 102 -19.23 -13.47 -10.82
CA VAL A 102 -20.48 -13.72 -11.54
C VAL A 102 -20.62 -12.75 -12.71
N ALA A 103 -20.87 -13.28 -13.89
CA ALA A 103 -21.13 -12.48 -15.08
C ALA A 103 -22.45 -11.73 -14.94
N LYS A 104 -22.44 -10.43 -15.26
CA LYS A 104 -23.65 -9.59 -15.23
C LYS A 104 -24.01 -9.07 -16.61
N ASP A 105 -25.28 -8.80 -16.82
CA ASP A 105 -25.77 -8.14 -18.03
C ASP A 105 -25.52 -6.62 -17.98
N ALA A 106 -25.91 -5.90 -19.03
CA ALA A 106 -25.76 -4.45 -19.11
C ALA A 106 -26.59 -3.68 -18.05
N LEU A 107 -27.58 -4.33 -17.44
CA LEU A 107 -28.44 -3.76 -16.39
C LEU A 107 -27.91 -4.11 -14.98
N GLY A 108 -26.86 -4.93 -14.88
CA GLY A 108 -26.28 -5.40 -13.64
C GLY A 108 -26.98 -6.61 -13.02
N ASN A 109 -27.88 -7.28 -13.74
CA ASN A 109 -28.49 -8.54 -13.31
C ASN A 109 -27.53 -9.71 -13.60
N ASP A 110 -27.62 -10.76 -12.78
CA ASP A 110 -26.82 -11.97 -12.97
C ASP A 110 -27.22 -12.73 -14.24
N VAL A 111 -26.24 -13.21 -15.00
CA VAL A 111 -26.47 -13.98 -16.22
C VAL A 111 -26.69 -15.46 -15.88
N ILE A 112 -27.90 -15.93 -16.16
CA ILE A 112 -28.30 -17.34 -16.02
C ILE A 112 -28.16 -18.04 -17.38
N ALA A 113 -27.40 -19.13 -17.43
CA ALA A 113 -27.05 -19.80 -18.69
C ALA A 113 -28.28 -20.27 -19.49
N GLU A 114 -29.28 -20.85 -18.82
CA GLU A 114 -30.50 -21.34 -19.49
C GLU A 114 -31.33 -20.22 -20.12
N GLN A 115 -31.41 -19.06 -19.46
CA GLN A 115 -32.12 -17.90 -19.99
C GLN A 115 -31.33 -17.30 -21.15
N TRP A 116 -30.00 -17.28 -21.04
CA TRP A 116 -29.10 -16.77 -22.07
C TRP A 116 -29.17 -17.56 -23.37
N LEU A 117 -29.21 -18.89 -23.27
CA LEU A 117 -29.31 -19.80 -24.42
C LEU A 117 -30.67 -19.75 -25.13
N LYS A 118 -31.72 -19.20 -24.48
CA LYS A 118 -33.02 -18.97 -25.11
C LYS A 118 -33.03 -17.71 -25.96
N THR A 119 -32.23 -16.70 -25.61
CA THR A 119 -32.21 -15.40 -26.27
C THR A 119 -31.12 -15.29 -27.34
N HIS A 120 -30.02 -16.05 -27.22
CA HIS A 120 -28.90 -16.01 -28.16
C HIS A 120 -28.77 -17.34 -28.92
N GLY A 121 -28.52 -17.24 -30.23
CA GLY A 121 -28.36 -18.37 -31.14
C GLY A 121 -26.94 -18.96 -31.13
N PRO A 122 -26.73 -20.09 -31.84
CA PRO A 122 -25.42 -20.70 -32.00
C PRO A 122 -24.46 -19.77 -32.75
N GLY A 123 -23.25 -19.59 -32.22
CA GLY A 123 -22.23 -18.72 -32.80
C GLY A 123 -22.34 -17.24 -32.39
N ASP A 124 -23.34 -16.88 -31.59
CA ASP A 124 -23.50 -15.52 -31.09
C ASP A 124 -22.42 -15.18 -30.04
N ARG A 125 -22.00 -13.92 -30.08
CA ARG A 125 -20.99 -13.37 -29.18
C ARG A 125 -21.49 -12.08 -28.60
N THR A 126 -21.72 -12.10 -27.31
CA THR A 126 -22.41 -11.03 -26.60
C THR A 126 -21.64 -10.60 -25.38
N LEU A 127 -21.64 -9.28 -25.15
CA LEU A 127 -20.90 -8.67 -24.06
C LEU A 127 -21.63 -8.88 -22.74
N THR A 128 -20.88 -9.34 -21.74
CA THR A 128 -21.28 -9.38 -20.34
C THR A 128 -20.23 -8.65 -19.51
N GLN A 129 -20.62 -8.23 -18.32
CA GLN A 129 -19.71 -7.67 -17.33
C GLN A 129 -18.89 -8.83 -16.74
N GLY A 130 -17.60 -8.88 -17.07
CA GLY A 130 -16.73 -9.99 -16.68
C GLY A 130 -15.65 -9.63 -15.65
N LEU A 131 -14.62 -10.48 -15.57
CA LEU A 131 -13.42 -10.21 -14.78
C LEU A 131 -12.73 -8.94 -15.28
N LYS A 132 -12.28 -8.11 -14.34
CA LYS A 132 -11.35 -7.02 -14.65
C LYS A 132 -9.99 -7.63 -14.97
N HIS A 133 -9.52 -7.41 -16.20
CA HIS A 133 -8.19 -7.77 -16.60
C HIS A 133 -7.27 -6.57 -16.42
N PHE A 134 -6.18 -6.74 -15.67
CA PHE A 134 -5.21 -5.66 -15.48
C PHE A 134 -4.37 -5.50 -16.76
N LEU A 135 -4.86 -4.70 -17.71
CA LEU A 135 -4.17 -4.43 -18.97
C LEU A 135 -2.93 -3.53 -18.80
N PHE A 136 -2.74 -2.94 -17.61
CA PHE A 136 -1.57 -2.13 -17.27
C PHE A 136 -1.09 -2.42 -15.85
N ASN A 137 0.09 -3.03 -15.74
CA ASN A 137 0.86 -3.21 -14.50
C ASN A 137 1.39 -1.87 -13.96
N PHE A 138 0.51 -0.95 -13.54
CA PHE A 138 0.94 0.31 -12.92
C PHE A 138 1.14 0.19 -11.40
N SER A 139 0.65 -0.88 -10.77
CA SER A 139 0.90 -1.15 -9.35
C SER A 139 0.55 -2.59 -8.99
N GLU A 140 1.56 -3.37 -8.62
CA GLU A 140 1.43 -4.76 -8.12
C GLU A 140 0.54 -4.89 -6.87
N ASN A 141 0.17 -3.77 -6.23
CA ASN A 141 -0.69 -3.74 -5.03
C ASN A 141 -2.12 -3.25 -5.29
N LEU A 142 -2.48 -2.90 -6.53
CA LEU A 142 -3.85 -2.52 -6.88
C LEU A 142 -4.67 -3.71 -7.43
N LYS A 143 -4.28 -4.95 -7.10
CA LYS A 143 -4.88 -6.19 -7.63
C LYS A 143 -6.41 -6.26 -7.47
N ASN A 144 -6.99 -5.46 -6.57
CA ASN A 144 -8.42 -5.52 -6.22
C ASN A 144 -9.15 -4.16 -6.34
N GLY A 145 -8.64 -3.21 -7.12
CA GLY A 145 -9.15 -1.82 -7.18
C GLY A 145 -10.24 -1.54 -8.23
N LEU A 146 -11.50 -1.53 -7.76
CA LEU A 146 -12.63 -0.63 -8.08
C LEU A 146 -13.39 -0.64 -9.44
N PHE A 147 -13.08 -1.48 -10.42
CA PHE A 147 -14.04 -1.69 -11.52
C PHE A 147 -14.15 -3.17 -11.84
N GLN A 148 -15.05 -3.87 -11.16
CA GLN A 148 -15.55 -5.15 -11.65
C GLN A 148 -16.20 -4.87 -13.01
N GLY A 149 -15.79 -5.56 -14.07
CA GLY A 149 -16.53 -5.52 -15.32
C GLY A 149 -15.85 -4.96 -16.53
N ASP A 150 -14.65 -5.44 -16.85
CA ASP A 150 -14.27 -5.34 -18.26
C ASP A 150 -15.34 -6.07 -19.09
N PRO A 151 -15.70 -5.52 -20.25
CA PRO A 151 -16.64 -6.19 -21.14
C PRO A 151 -15.99 -7.47 -21.65
N THR A 152 -16.58 -8.62 -21.30
CA THR A 152 -16.12 -9.94 -21.72
C THR A 152 -17.18 -10.55 -22.62
N TYR A 153 -16.76 -11.08 -23.75
CA TYR A 153 -17.61 -11.84 -24.65
C TYR A 153 -17.88 -13.22 -24.07
N LEU A 154 -19.17 -13.50 -23.89
CA LEU A 154 -19.69 -14.85 -23.74
C LEU A 154 -19.94 -15.42 -25.15
N VAL A 155 -19.37 -16.60 -25.44
CA VAL A 155 -19.47 -17.26 -26.75
C VAL A 155 -20.42 -18.43 -26.64
N VAL A 156 -21.43 -18.48 -27.52
CA VAL A 156 -22.32 -19.63 -27.67
C VAL A 156 -21.79 -20.51 -28.79
N GLU A 157 -21.52 -21.78 -28.50
CA GLU A 157 -21.05 -22.76 -29.47
C GLU A 157 -22.20 -23.26 -30.38
N ASN A 158 -21.83 -23.98 -31.45
CA ASN A 158 -22.78 -24.45 -32.46
C ASN A 158 -23.76 -25.51 -31.93
N ASP A 159 -23.39 -26.22 -30.88
CA ASP A 159 -24.19 -27.22 -30.18
C ASP A 159 -25.18 -26.61 -29.18
N ARG A 160 -25.31 -25.27 -29.16
CA ARG A 160 -26.10 -24.50 -28.18
C ARG A 160 -25.62 -24.65 -26.75
N THR A 161 -24.32 -24.89 -26.57
CA THR A 161 -23.67 -24.79 -25.25
C THR A 161 -22.87 -23.49 -25.15
N LEU A 162 -22.49 -23.13 -23.93
CA LEU A 162 -21.57 -22.01 -23.71
C LEU A 162 -20.14 -22.52 -23.82
N ALA A 163 -19.28 -21.77 -24.53
CA ALA A 163 -17.86 -22.08 -24.57
C ALA A 163 -17.25 -21.98 -23.15
N THR A 164 -16.24 -22.80 -22.88
CA THR A 164 -15.52 -22.83 -21.60
C THR A 164 -14.62 -21.60 -21.38
N TYR A 165 -14.54 -20.70 -22.36
CA TYR A 165 -13.73 -19.49 -22.31
C TYR A 165 -14.55 -18.25 -22.67
N GLY A 166 -14.27 -17.15 -21.96
CA GLY A 166 -14.68 -15.80 -22.29
C GLY A 166 -13.52 -15.02 -22.91
N ILE A 167 -13.84 -14.16 -23.87
CA ILE A 167 -12.84 -13.30 -24.55
C ILE A 167 -12.99 -11.87 -24.03
N ASN A 168 -11.94 -11.29 -23.46
CA ASN A 168 -11.97 -9.89 -23.06
C ASN A 168 -12.10 -8.99 -24.31
N ALA A 169 -13.08 -8.07 -24.31
CA ALA A 169 -13.38 -7.21 -25.46
C ALA A 169 -12.48 -5.96 -25.53
N VAL A 170 -11.62 -5.73 -24.54
CA VAL A 170 -10.78 -4.54 -24.46
C VAL A 170 -9.55 -4.68 -25.36
N CYS A 171 -9.40 -3.72 -26.27
CA CYS A 171 -8.31 -3.70 -27.23
C CYS A 171 -6.96 -3.48 -26.54
N THR A 172 -6.02 -4.39 -26.77
CA THR A 172 -4.63 -4.36 -26.28
C THR A 172 -3.77 -3.21 -26.82
N HIS A 173 -4.29 -2.39 -27.75
CA HIS A 173 -3.60 -1.20 -28.22
C HIS A 173 -3.76 -0.02 -27.24
N LEU A 174 -5.00 0.40 -26.98
CA LEU A 174 -5.34 1.62 -26.21
C LEU A 174 -6.60 1.48 -25.34
N GLY A 175 -7.24 0.31 -25.30
CA GLY A 175 -8.39 0.06 -24.43
C GLY A 175 -9.79 0.27 -25.03
N CYS A 176 -9.94 0.45 -26.35
CA CYS A 176 -11.27 0.49 -26.98
C CYS A 176 -11.99 -0.87 -26.88
N VAL A 177 -13.32 -0.87 -26.76
CA VAL A 177 -14.11 -2.11 -26.86
C VAL A 177 -14.20 -2.56 -28.32
N VAL A 178 -13.80 -3.79 -28.60
CA VAL A 178 -13.72 -4.35 -29.95
C VAL A 178 -15.01 -5.12 -30.28
N PRO A 179 -15.86 -4.62 -31.19
CA PRO A 179 -17.06 -5.33 -31.61
C PRO A 179 -16.73 -6.58 -32.45
N TRP A 180 -17.60 -7.57 -32.35
CA TRP A 180 -17.60 -8.74 -33.23
C TRP A 180 -18.23 -8.39 -34.58
N ASN A 181 -17.52 -8.67 -35.68
CA ASN A 181 -18.07 -8.60 -37.03
C ASN A 181 -18.44 -10.01 -37.52
N THR A 182 -19.74 -10.28 -37.59
CA THR A 182 -20.29 -11.56 -38.06
C THR A 182 -20.04 -11.83 -39.54
N ALA A 183 -19.89 -10.79 -40.37
CA ALA A 183 -19.69 -10.95 -41.81
C ALA A 183 -18.30 -11.52 -42.14
N GLU A 184 -17.28 -11.15 -41.37
CA GLU A 184 -15.89 -11.57 -41.60
C GLU A 184 -15.38 -12.60 -40.57
N ASN A 185 -16.20 -12.96 -39.58
CA ASN A 185 -15.84 -13.83 -38.46
C ASN A 185 -14.57 -13.36 -37.71
N LYS A 186 -14.47 -12.05 -37.48
CA LYS A 186 -13.34 -11.39 -36.83
C LYS A 186 -13.80 -10.29 -35.90
N PHE A 187 -13.00 -10.01 -34.88
CA PHE A 187 -13.17 -8.79 -34.08
C PHE A 187 -12.42 -7.65 -34.76
N ILE A 188 -13.11 -6.54 -35.06
CA ILE A 188 -12.52 -5.40 -35.76
C ILE A 188 -12.67 -4.16 -34.88
N CYS A 189 -11.55 -3.62 -34.42
CA CYS A 189 -11.52 -2.45 -33.55
C CYS A 189 -11.84 -1.19 -34.36
N PRO A 190 -12.90 -0.44 -34.02
CA PRO A 190 -13.31 0.76 -34.78
C PRO A 190 -12.33 1.92 -34.62
N CYS A 191 -11.46 1.90 -33.58
CA CYS A 191 -10.54 2.99 -33.29
C CYS A 191 -9.38 3.06 -34.29
N HIS A 192 -8.68 1.94 -34.51
CA HIS A 192 -7.46 1.91 -35.34
C HIS A 192 -7.40 0.68 -36.26
N GLY A 193 -8.48 -0.10 -36.37
CA GLY A 193 -8.56 -1.23 -37.28
C GLY A 193 -7.77 -2.47 -36.85
N SER A 194 -7.45 -2.63 -35.56
CA SER A 194 -6.91 -3.89 -35.03
C SER A 194 -7.89 -5.02 -35.28
N GLN A 195 -7.42 -6.11 -35.88
CA GLN A 195 -8.21 -7.28 -36.20
C GLN A 195 -7.76 -8.46 -35.35
N TYR A 196 -8.71 -9.16 -34.76
CA TYR A 196 -8.49 -10.40 -34.04
C TYR A 196 -9.33 -11.53 -34.67
N ASN A 197 -8.82 -12.75 -34.62
CA ASN A 197 -9.54 -13.92 -35.11
C ASN A 197 -10.75 -14.26 -34.20
N ASN A 198 -11.53 -15.26 -34.58
CA ASN A 198 -12.65 -15.78 -33.80
C ASN A 198 -12.31 -16.20 -32.35
N GLN A 199 -11.04 -16.46 -32.02
CA GLN A 199 -10.59 -16.82 -30.68
C GLN A 199 -9.95 -15.63 -29.93
N GLY A 200 -9.88 -14.44 -30.54
CA GLY A 200 -9.26 -13.24 -29.96
C GLY A 200 -7.75 -13.13 -30.15
N LYS A 201 -7.12 -13.99 -30.96
CA LYS A 201 -5.72 -13.86 -31.37
C LYS A 201 -5.55 -12.70 -32.35
N VAL A 202 -4.53 -11.87 -32.15
CA VAL A 202 -4.24 -10.76 -33.08
C VAL A 202 -3.87 -11.29 -34.47
N VAL A 203 -4.46 -10.69 -35.51
CA VAL A 203 -4.22 -11.03 -36.93
C VAL A 203 -3.58 -9.85 -37.66
N ARG A 204 -4.04 -8.63 -37.38
CA ARG A 204 -3.56 -7.41 -38.06
C ARG A 204 -3.77 -6.18 -37.18
N GLY A 205 -2.99 -5.14 -37.43
CA GLY A 205 -3.19 -3.80 -36.88
C GLY A 205 -2.15 -3.45 -35.81
N PRO A 206 -2.32 -2.30 -35.13
CA PRO A 206 -1.34 -1.80 -34.17
C PRO A 206 -1.38 -2.50 -32.80
N ALA A 207 -2.28 -3.46 -32.60
CA ALA A 207 -2.36 -4.22 -31.35
C ALA A 207 -1.12 -5.11 -31.15
N PRO A 208 -0.38 -4.97 -30.03
CA PRO A 208 0.83 -5.76 -29.80
C PRO A 208 0.54 -7.19 -29.34
N LEU A 209 -0.59 -7.42 -28.67
CA LEU A 209 -0.92 -8.67 -27.99
C LEU A 209 -2.36 -9.13 -28.32
N SER A 210 -2.61 -10.42 -28.15
CA SER A 210 -3.94 -11.04 -28.29
C SER A 210 -4.87 -10.66 -27.13
N LEU A 211 -6.19 -10.70 -27.34
CA LEU A 211 -7.17 -10.42 -26.29
C LEU A 211 -7.05 -11.42 -25.13
N ALA A 212 -7.18 -10.93 -23.90
CA ALA A 212 -7.11 -11.79 -22.71
C ALA A 212 -8.27 -12.78 -22.64
N LEU A 213 -8.04 -13.91 -21.98
CA LEU A 213 -9.04 -14.96 -21.78
C LEU A 213 -9.44 -15.07 -20.30
N ALA A 214 -10.64 -15.60 -20.08
CA ALA A 214 -11.14 -16.03 -18.78
C ALA A 214 -11.81 -17.39 -18.95
N HIS A 215 -11.77 -18.24 -17.93
CA HIS A 215 -12.61 -19.44 -17.89
C HIS A 215 -14.06 -19.01 -17.64
N ALA A 216 -14.99 -19.62 -18.36
CA ALA A 216 -16.42 -19.45 -18.18
C ALA A 216 -16.99 -20.76 -17.61
N ASP A 217 -17.20 -20.77 -16.30
CA ASP A 217 -17.75 -21.91 -15.57
C ASP A 217 -19.23 -21.66 -15.21
N LEU A 218 -19.93 -22.73 -14.86
CA LEU A 218 -21.32 -22.68 -14.40
C LEU A 218 -21.38 -23.05 -12.93
N ASP A 219 -21.94 -22.16 -12.11
CA ASP A 219 -22.18 -22.38 -10.68
C ASP A 219 -23.62 -22.00 -10.36
N ASP A 220 -24.37 -22.97 -9.82
CA ASP A 220 -25.81 -22.85 -9.57
C ASP A 220 -26.62 -22.30 -10.78
N GLY A 221 -26.18 -22.64 -12.01
CA GLY A 221 -26.79 -22.19 -13.27
C GLY A 221 -26.45 -20.76 -13.70
N LYS A 222 -25.64 -20.04 -12.91
CA LYS A 222 -25.07 -18.73 -13.25
C LYS A 222 -23.72 -18.90 -13.91
N VAL A 223 -23.39 -17.98 -14.81
CA VAL A 223 -22.06 -17.94 -15.42
C VAL A 223 -21.08 -17.27 -14.44
N LEU A 224 -20.01 -17.98 -14.10
CA LEU A 224 -18.86 -17.47 -13.37
C LEU A 224 -17.68 -17.29 -14.30
N PHE A 225 -17.00 -16.16 -14.19
CA PHE A 225 -15.71 -15.97 -14.82
C PHE A 225 -14.58 -16.20 -13.82
N VAL A 226 -13.68 -17.12 -14.16
CA VAL A 226 -12.47 -17.45 -13.39
C VAL A 226 -11.22 -17.03 -14.19
N PRO A 227 -10.17 -16.45 -13.57
CA PRO A 227 -9.00 -15.97 -14.31
C PRO A 227 -8.28 -17.14 -14.98
N TRP A 228 -7.94 -16.94 -16.25
CA TRP A 228 -7.15 -17.90 -17.03
C TRP A 228 -5.68 -17.77 -16.66
N VAL A 229 -5.14 -18.78 -15.98
CA VAL A 229 -3.74 -18.84 -15.53
C VAL A 229 -2.92 -19.94 -16.21
N GLU A 230 -3.58 -20.81 -16.96
CA GLU A 230 -2.93 -21.86 -17.75
C GLU A 230 -2.43 -21.33 -19.10
N THR A 231 -1.69 -22.15 -19.84
CA THR A 231 -1.12 -21.80 -21.14
C THR A 231 -2.21 -21.36 -22.13
N ASP A 232 -1.96 -20.32 -22.91
CA ASP A 232 -2.90 -19.84 -23.93
C ASP A 232 -2.96 -20.85 -25.09
N PHE A 233 -4.11 -21.51 -25.28
CA PHE A 233 -4.30 -22.51 -26.33
C PHE A 233 -4.16 -21.97 -27.77
N ARG A 234 -4.18 -20.65 -27.97
CA ARG A 234 -4.12 -19.99 -29.29
C ARG A 234 -2.68 -19.72 -29.77
N THR A 235 -1.77 -19.56 -28.83
CA THR A 235 -0.35 -19.26 -29.07
C THR A 235 0.57 -20.36 -28.59
N GLY A 236 0.17 -21.14 -27.59
CA GLY A 236 1.01 -22.13 -26.90
C GLY A 236 2.02 -21.49 -25.94
N GLU A 237 1.83 -20.21 -25.61
CA GLU A 237 2.70 -19.43 -24.72
C GLU A 237 1.99 -19.14 -23.39
N ASP A 238 2.75 -18.71 -22.40
CA ASP A 238 2.19 -18.30 -21.12
C ASP A 238 1.30 -17.05 -21.28
N PRO A 239 0.20 -16.95 -20.49
CA PRO A 239 -0.72 -15.83 -20.57
C PRO A 239 -0.02 -14.54 -20.15
N TRP A 240 0.07 -13.56 -21.06
CA TRP A 240 0.75 -12.28 -20.82
C TRP A 240 0.10 -11.39 -19.75
N TRP A 241 -1.07 -11.81 -19.29
CA TRP A 241 -2.05 -11.02 -18.56
C TRP A 241 -2.21 -11.46 -17.10
N ALA A 242 -1.62 -12.63 -16.77
CA ALA A 242 -1.63 -13.24 -15.45
C ALA A 242 -0.62 -12.60 -14.48
#